data_AF-A0ABD3X540-F1
#
_entry.id   AF-A0ABD3X540-F1
#
_cell.length_a   1.000
_cell.length_b   1.000
_cell.length_c   1.000
_cell.angle_alpha   90.00
_cell.angle_beta   90.00
_cell.angle_gamma   90.00
#
_symmetry.space_group_name_H-M   'P 1'
#
loop_
_entity.id
_entity.type
_entity.pdbx_description
1 polymer ?
#
loop_
_entity_poly.entity_id
_entity_poly.type
_entity_poly.pdbx_seq_one_letter_code
_entity_poly.pdbx_strand_id
1 'polypeptide(L)' 'QSLSPADKCYDTIVTWQDSYDRDPSFTFLSGLMEASSESISACEFLYRAFHLLSGT' A
#
# COMPACT_ATOMS: atom_id res chain seq x y z
N GLN A 1 40.59 -2.84 -28.41
CA GLN A 1 40.28 -3.84 -27.35
C GLN A 1 38.92 -3.48 -26.79
N SER A 2 37.89 -4.29 -27.06
CA SER A 2 36.52 -4.09 -26.60
C SER A 2 36.35 -4.63 -25.19
N LEU A 3 35.95 -3.77 -24.25
CA LEU A 3 35.56 -4.19 -22.89
C LEU A 3 34.22 -4.94 -22.98
N SER A 4 34.19 -6.16 -22.44
CA SER A 4 33.01 -7.02 -22.37
C SER A 4 31.93 -6.39 -21.47
N PRO A 5 30.61 -6.49 -21.78
CA PRO A 5 29.54 -5.86 -21.00
C PRO A 5 29.21 -6.55 -19.67
N ALA A 6 30.06 -7.48 -19.19
CA ALA A 6 29.83 -8.28 -17.98
C ALA A 6 30.10 -7.54 -16.65
N ASP A 7 30.71 -6.35 -16.69
CA ASP A 7 31.13 -5.61 -15.48
C ASP A 7 30.16 -4.49 -15.04
N LYS A 8 28.97 -4.40 -15.64
CA LYS A 8 27.95 -3.46 -15.19
C LYS A 8 27.01 -4.16 -14.21
N CYS A 9 27.44 -4.25 -12.95
CA CYS A 9 26.54 -4.54 -11.84
C CYS A 9 25.59 -3.34 -11.71
N TYR A 10 24.44 -3.41 -12.36
CA TYR A 10 23.34 -2.47 -12.11
C TYR A 10 22.67 -2.90 -10.81
N ASP A 11 23.35 -2.72 -9.68
CA ASP A 11 22.69 -2.68 -8.37
C ASP A 11 21.81 -1.44 -8.37
N THR A 12 20.64 -1.60 -8.96
CA THR A 12 19.60 -0.59 -8.98
C THR A 12 18.95 -0.68 -7.61
N ILE A 13 19.61 -0.08 -6.62
CA ILE A 13 18.99 0.11 -5.32
C ILE A 13 17.84 1.07 -5.56
N VAL A 14 16.63 0.52 -5.68
CA VAL A 14 15.40 1.31 -5.68
C VAL A 14 15.25 1.85 -4.27
N THR A 15 15.75 3.05 -4.07
CA THR A 15 15.48 3.82 -2.86
C THR A 15 14.08 4.41 -3.04
N TRP A 16 13.09 3.74 -2.46
CA TRP A 16 11.78 4.35 -2.27
C TRP A 16 12.01 5.47 -1.27
N GLN A 17 11.91 6.70 -1.75
CA GLN A 17 11.86 7.84 -0.86
C GLN A 17 10.50 7.73 -0.16
N ASP A 18 10.51 7.41 1.14
CA ASP A 18 9.30 7.53 1.97
C ASP A 18 8.89 9.00 1.88
N SER A 19 8.04 9.31 0.92
CA SER A 19 7.28 10.55 0.92
C SER A 19 6.49 10.50 2.22
N TYR A 20 6.85 11.37 3.16
CA TYR A 20 6.19 11.56 4.45
C TYR A 20 4.68 11.84 4.34
N ASP A 21 4.14 11.94 3.13
CA ASP A 21 2.72 11.86 2.86
C ASP A 21 2.26 10.41 2.99
N ARG A 22 1.69 10.11 4.15
CA ARG A 22 0.97 8.88 4.48
C ARG A 22 0.13 8.46 3.27
N ASP A 23 0.55 7.40 2.58
CA ASP A 23 -0.12 6.98 1.34
C ASP A 23 -1.61 6.72 1.64
N PRO A 24 -2.52 7.52 1.05
CA PRO A 24 -3.95 7.41 1.34
C PRO A 24 -4.52 6.09 0.83
N SER A 25 -3.93 5.51 -0.22
CA SER A 25 -4.33 4.21 -0.76
C SER A 25 -3.96 3.06 0.16
N PHE A 26 -2.76 3.12 0.75
CA PHE A 26 -2.31 2.13 1.74
C PHE A 26 -3.16 2.19 3.02
N THR A 27 -3.41 3.41 3.51
CA THR A 27 -4.25 3.65 4.69
C THR A 27 -5.68 3.17 4.49
N PHE A 28 -6.24 3.37 3.29
CA PHE A 28 -7.56 2.88 2.92
C PHE A 28 -7.63 1.35 2.90
N LEU A 29 -6.66 0.69 2.25
CA LEU A 29 -6.60 -0.76 2.18
C LEU A 29 -6.44 -1.40 3.56
N SER A 30 -5.58 -0.85 4.42
CA SER A 30 -5.43 -1.34 5.79
C SER A 30 -6.73 -1.19 6.58
N GLY A 31 -7.43 -0.05 6.45
CA GLY A 31 -8.71 0.17 7.12
C GLY A 31 -9.80 -0.78 6.64
N LEU A 32 -9.87 -1.09 5.34
CA LEU A 32 -10.84 -2.03 4.79
C LEU A 32 -10.62 -3.46 5.31
N MET A 33 -9.36 -3.87 5.42
CA MET A 33 -8.98 -5.18 5.97
C MET A 33 -9.33 -5.28 7.46
N GLU A 34 -9.07 -4.22 8.22
CA GLU A 34 -9.43 -4.12 9.64
C GLU A 34 -10.95 -4.20 9.82
N ALA A 35 -11.72 -3.42 9.04
CA ALA A 35 -13.17 -3.49 9.01
C ALA A 35 -13.68 -4.90 8.68
N SER A 36 -13.03 -5.62 7.76
CA SER A 36 -13.38 -7.01 7.45
C SER A 36 -13.10 -7.96 8.61
N SER A 37 -12.00 -7.78 9.35
CA SER A 37 -11.63 -8.65 10.47
C SER A 37 -12.46 -8.44 11.73
N GLU A 38 -12.91 -7.21 11.97
CA GLU A 38 -13.67 -6.85 13.17
C GLU A 38 -15.18 -6.98 13.01
N SER A 39 -15.67 -7.15 11.78
CA SER A 39 -17.11 -7.26 11.51
C SER A 39 -17.62 -8.65 11.80
N ILE A 40 -18.71 -8.73 12.56
CA ILE A 40 -19.37 -10.00 12.90
C ILE A 40 -20.44 -10.34 11.83
N SER A 41 -20.85 -9.36 11.02
CA SER A 41 -21.82 -9.54 9.94
C SER A 41 -21.50 -8.71 8.69
N ALA A 42 -22.06 -9.11 7.55
CA ALA A 42 -21.91 -8.38 6.28
C ALA A 42 -22.44 -6.94 6.36
N CYS A 43 -23.54 -6.71 7.08
CA CYS A 43 -24.10 -5.36 7.24
C CYS A 43 -23.17 -4.44 8.06
N GLU A 44 -22.54 -4.99 9.10
CA GLU A 44 -21.56 -4.26 9.91
C GLU A 44 -20.31 -3.91 9.10
N PHE A 45 -19.82 -4.86 8.29
CA PHE A 45 -18.72 -4.61 7.36
C PHE A 45 -19.05 -3.50 6.38
N LEU A 46 -20.22 -3.55 5.75
CA LEU A 46 -20.67 -2.53 4.80
C LEU A 46 -20.77 -1.14 5.45
N TYR A 47 -21.25 -1.05 6.69
CA TYR A 47 -21.29 0.21 7.44
C TYR A 47 -19.88 0.77 7.71
N ARG A 48 -18.95 -0.07 8.18
CA ARG A 48 -17.56 0.33 8.46
C ARG A 48 -16.80 0.72 7.18
N ALA A 49 -16.98 -0.05 6.10
CA ALA A 49 -16.39 0.25 4.80
C ALA A 49 -16.95 1.56 4.20
N PHE A 50 -18.25 1.83 4.38
CA PHE A 50 -18.85 3.09 3.97
C PHE A 50 -18.24 4.28 4.73
N HIS A 51 -18.05 4.17 6.05
CA HIS A 51 -17.39 5.19 6.86
C HIS A 51 -15.96 5.51 6.40
N LEU A 52 -15.18 4.47 6.07
CA LEU A 52 -13.83 4.63 5.52
C LEU A 52 -13.83 5.33 4.16
N LEU A 53 -14.81 5.02 3.30
CA LEU A 53 -14.98 5.66 1.99
C LEU A 53 -15.47 7.10 2.09
N SER A 54 -16.29 7.43 3.09
CA SER A 54 -16.82 8.79 3.29
C SER A 54 -15.81 9.75 3.93
N GLY A 55 -14.66 9.25 4.41
CA GLY A 55 -13.62 10.08 5.02
C GLY A 55 -14.05 10.71 6.35
N THR A 56 -15.04 10.10 7.02
CA THR A 56 -15.61 10.53 8.32
C THR A 56 -15.12 9.66 9.45
#